data_AF-A0A4Y2BJV7-F1
#
_entry.id   AF-A0A4Y2BJV7-F1
#
_cell.length_a   1.000
_cell.length_b   1.000
_cell.length_c   1.000
_cell.angle_alpha   90.00
_cell.angle_beta   90.00
_cell.angle_gamma   90.00
#
_symmetry.space_group_name_H-M   'P 1'
#
loop_
_entity.id
_entity.type
_entity.pdbx_description
1 polymer ?
#
loop_
_entity_poly.entity_id
_entity_poly.type
_entity_poly.pdbx_seq_one_letter_code
_entity_poly.pdbx_strand_id
1 'polypeptide(L)'
;MGEQADDIFSSFGLSKTEQDDFDTVLKKFNDHFVVNKNTIFERAQFNKRVQLDGESVNTFITALYTLAEHCEYGVLHDELIQDSIVVGIRDKNLSEKLQLDADITLTKVIERVQLSEVVKEQQEKLIEKDSGSVNAISPNKPAKFPKQKLSSGGKETKCETRFPYEK
;
A
#
# COMPACT_ATOMS: atom_id res chain seq x y z
N MET A 1 23.36 -36.31 -23.62
CA MET A 1 22.37 -35.35 -23.09
C MET A 1 21.01 -36.02 -23.12
N GLY A 2 19.98 -35.45 -22.48
CA GLY A 2 18.62 -36.00 -22.60
C GLY A 2 18.07 -35.74 -24.00
N GLU A 3 17.22 -36.64 -24.52
CA GLU A 3 16.65 -36.57 -25.88
C GLU A 3 15.98 -35.21 -26.16
N GLN A 4 15.33 -34.62 -25.16
CA GLN A 4 14.69 -33.30 -25.24
C GLN A 4 15.69 -32.12 -25.31
N ALA A 5 16.91 -32.27 -24.79
CA ALA A 5 17.90 -31.19 -24.77
C ALA A 5 18.49 -30.96 -26.17
N ASP A 6 18.67 -32.03 -26.95
CA ASP A 6 19.22 -31.95 -28.31
C ASP A 6 18.21 -31.31 -29.29
N ASP A 7 16.91 -31.57 -29.09
CA ASP A 7 15.82 -30.93 -29.83
C ASP A 7 15.76 -29.41 -29.56
N ILE A 8 15.89 -29.03 -28.28
CA ILE A 8 15.88 -27.63 -27.85
C ILE A 8 17.13 -26.90 -28.36
N PHE A 9 18.31 -27.52 -28.25
CA PHE A 9 19.56 -26.97 -28.78
C PHE A 9 19.48 -26.71 -30.28
N SER A 10 18.92 -27.66 -31.03
CA SER A 10 18.71 -27.54 -32.47
C SER A 10 17.72 -26.43 -32.84
N SER A 11 16.74 -26.16 -31.98
CA SER A 11 15.75 -25.09 -32.18
C SER A 11 16.34 -23.67 -32.11
N PHE A 12 17.51 -23.49 -31.49
CA PHE A 12 18.12 -22.16 -31.32
C PHE A 12 18.68 -21.56 -32.61
N GLY A 13 18.87 -22.36 -33.66
CA GLY A 13 19.33 -21.87 -34.97
C GLY A 13 20.73 -21.26 -34.94
N LEU A 14 21.60 -21.71 -34.03
CA LEU A 14 22.95 -21.18 -33.86
C LEU A 14 23.86 -21.56 -35.03
N SER A 15 24.71 -20.63 -35.47
CA SER A 15 25.79 -20.92 -36.40
C SER A 15 26.84 -21.84 -35.76
N LYS A 16 27.68 -22.52 -36.55
CA LYS A 16 28.73 -23.40 -36.01
C LYS A 16 29.67 -22.69 -35.03
N THR A 17 30.00 -21.43 -35.30
CA THR A 17 30.82 -20.59 -34.43
C THR A 17 30.13 -20.24 -33.11
N GLU A 18 28.79 -20.11 -33.10
CA GLU A 18 28.02 -19.84 -31.89
C GLU A 18 27.70 -21.11 -31.09
N GLN A 19 27.68 -22.28 -31.74
CA GLN A 19 27.52 -23.58 -31.08
C GLN A 19 28.77 -23.98 -30.30
N ASP A 20 29.95 -23.58 -30.78
CA ASP A 20 31.22 -23.83 -30.10
C ASP A 20 31.51 -22.81 -28.97
N ASP A 21 30.76 -21.72 -28.90
CA ASP A 21 30.87 -20.72 -27.83
C ASP A 21 29.98 -21.09 -26.63
N PHE A 22 30.62 -21.55 -25.56
CA PHE A 22 29.93 -22.01 -24.35
C PHE A 22 29.03 -20.93 -23.74
N ASP A 23 29.48 -19.67 -23.70
CA ASP A 23 28.71 -18.57 -23.12
C ASP A 23 27.44 -18.26 -23.94
N THR A 24 27.54 -18.27 -25.27
CA THR A 24 26.39 -18.10 -26.17
C THR A 24 25.37 -19.23 -26.03
N VAL A 25 25.83 -20.48 -25.99
CA VAL A 25 24.96 -21.65 -25.80
C VAL A 25 24.29 -21.62 -24.43
N LEU A 26 25.04 -21.33 -23.37
CA LEU A 26 24.52 -21.22 -22.02
C LEU A 26 23.46 -20.11 -21.90
N LYS A 27 23.70 -18.96 -22.53
CA LYS A 27 22.74 -17.86 -22.59
C LYS A 27 21.45 -18.26 -23.28
N LYS A 28 21.51 -18.95 -24.42
CA LYS A 28 20.31 -19.43 -25.14
C LYS A 28 19.51 -20.45 -24.35
N PHE A 29 20.20 -21.35 -23.65
CA PHE A 29 19.55 -22.27 -22.74
C PHE A 29 18.90 -21.57 -21.56
N ASN A 30 19.57 -20.57 -20.98
CA ASN A 30 18.96 -19.71 -19.97
C ASN A 30 17.74 -18.98 -20.54
N ASP A 31 17.82 -18.32 -21.70
CA ASP A 31 16.69 -17.62 -22.31
C ASP A 31 15.51 -18.55 -22.64
N HIS A 32 15.77 -19.83 -22.95
CA HIS A 32 14.74 -20.82 -23.28
C HIS A 32 14.09 -21.45 -22.04
N PHE A 33 14.86 -21.73 -20.99
CA PHE A 33 14.37 -22.43 -19.79
C PHE A 33 14.06 -21.51 -18.61
N VAL A 34 14.67 -20.33 -18.57
CA VAL A 34 14.14 -19.22 -17.80
C VAL A 34 12.87 -18.83 -18.54
N VAL A 35 11.76 -19.48 -18.19
CA VAL A 35 10.46 -18.82 -18.24
C VAL A 35 10.71 -17.47 -17.61
N ASN A 36 10.82 -16.42 -18.44
CA ASN A 36 11.11 -15.07 -17.99
C ASN A 36 10.35 -14.87 -16.70
N LYS A 37 11.05 -14.67 -15.58
CA LYS A 37 10.41 -14.24 -14.33
C LYS A 37 9.44 -13.17 -14.77
N ASN A 38 8.14 -13.45 -14.67
CA ASN A 38 7.16 -12.59 -15.30
C ASN A 38 7.04 -11.40 -14.36
N THR A 39 8.00 -10.48 -14.46
CA THR A 39 8.11 -9.31 -13.60
C THR A 39 6.84 -8.49 -13.69
N ILE A 40 6.15 -8.50 -14.83
CA ILE A 40 4.83 -7.90 -14.99
C ILE A 40 3.79 -8.58 -14.10
N PHE A 41 3.77 -9.92 -14.04
CA PHE A 41 2.91 -10.66 -13.13
C PHE A 41 3.25 -10.38 -11.66
N GLU A 42 4.52 -10.41 -11.28
CA GLU A 42 4.95 -10.12 -9.89
C GLU A 42 4.60 -8.69 -9.47
N ARG A 43 4.86 -7.70 -10.33
CA ARG A 43 4.45 -6.31 -10.11
C ARG A 43 2.94 -6.17 -10.02
N ALA A 44 2.18 -6.92 -10.81
CA ALA A 44 0.72 -6.92 -10.71
C ALA A 44 0.23 -7.53 -9.38
N GLN A 45 0.89 -8.56 -8.86
CA GLN A 45 0.59 -9.10 -7.53
C GLN A 45 0.91 -8.09 -6.44
N PHE A 46 2.09 -7.47 -6.49
CA PHE A 46 2.50 -6.41 -5.57
C PHE A 46 1.51 -5.23 -5.57
N ASN A 47 1.17 -4.69 -6.73
CA ASN A 47 0.27 -3.54 -6.85
C ASN A 47 -1.18 -3.83 -6.44
N LYS A 48 -1.62 -5.10 -6.52
CA LYS A 48 -2.94 -5.53 -6.04
C LYS A 48 -2.97 -5.83 -4.55
N ARG A 49 -1.81 -5.89 -3.89
CA ARG A 49 -1.69 -6.31 -2.51
C ARG A 49 -2.24 -5.23 -1.59
N VAL A 50 -3.29 -5.56 -0.85
CA VAL A 50 -3.88 -4.74 0.21
C VAL A 50 -4.01 -5.57 1.48
N GLN A 51 -3.94 -4.95 2.66
CA GLN A 51 -4.06 -5.63 3.95
C GLN A 51 -5.42 -6.37 4.02
N LEU A 52 -5.38 -7.67 4.31
CA LEU A 52 -6.55 -8.55 4.34
C LEU A 52 -7.36 -8.37 5.63
N ASP A 53 -8.60 -8.88 5.62
CA ASP A 53 -9.41 -8.88 6.83
C ASP A 53 -8.78 -9.75 7.93
N GLY A 54 -8.67 -9.21 9.15
CA GLY A 54 -8.00 -9.86 10.28
C GLY A 54 -6.47 -9.98 10.15
N GLU A 55 -5.85 -9.49 9.08
CA GLU A 55 -4.40 -9.54 8.90
C GLU A 55 -3.69 -8.46 9.72
N SER A 56 -2.65 -8.85 10.46
CA SER A 56 -1.80 -7.90 11.19
C SER A 56 -0.99 -7.01 10.24
N VAL A 57 -0.68 -5.79 10.67
CA VAL A 57 0.14 -4.85 9.91
C VAL A 57 1.52 -5.45 9.58
N ASN A 58 2.13 -6.17 10.53
CA ASN A 58 3.43 -6.82 10.31
C ASN A 58 3.39 -7.92 9.23
N THR A 59 2.32 -8.72 9.21
CA THR A 59 2.15 -9.76 8.18
C THR A 59 1.98 -9.11 6.81
N PHE A 60 1.20 -8.05 6.72
CA PHE A 60 1.01 -7.29 5.49
C PHE A 60 2.33 -6.70 4.96
N ILE A 61 3.11 -6.02 5.82
CA ILE A 61 4.41 -5.45 5.45
C ILE A 61 5.36 -6.55 4.98
N THR A 62 5.45 -7.66 5.72
CA THR A 62 6.31 -8.80 5.35
C THR A 62 5.95 -9.33 3.96
N ALA A 63 4.64 -9.49 3.67
CA ALA A 63 4.19 -9.95 2.36
C ALA A 63 4.55 -8.97 1.23
N LEU A 64 4.51 -7.66 1.48
CA LEU A 64 4.95 -6.66 0.49
C LEU A 64 6.45 -6.79 0.18
N TYR A 65 7.29 -6.95 1.21
CA TYR A 65 8.73 -7.20 1.01
C TYR A 65 8.96 -8.47 0.19
N THR A 66 8.30 -9.58 0.54
CA THR A 66 8.43 -10.84 -0.21
C THR A 66 8.02 -10.70 -1.67
N LEU A 67 6.94 -9.97 -1.97
CA LEU A 67 6.52 -9.73 -3.36
C LEU A 67 7.51 -8.82 -4.10
N ALA A 68 8.06 -7.81 -3.43
CA ALA A 68 9.00 -6.85 -4.02
C ALA A 68 10.32 -7.50 -4.46
N GLU A 69 10.77 -8.56 -3.79
CA GLU A 69 11.98 -9.33 -4.14
C GLU A 69 11.99 -9.88 -5.58
N HIS A 70 10.80 -10.04 -6.18
CA HIS A 70 10.66 -10.58 -7.54
C HIS A 70 10.21 -9.53 -8.56
N CYS A 71 10.05 -8.28 -8.14
CA CYS A 71 9.54 -7.19 -8.99
C CYS A 71 10.64 -6.42 -9.75
N GLU A 72 11.91 -6.61 -9.40
CA GLU A 72 13.05 -5.90 -10.01
C GLU A 72 12.88 -4.36 -9.99
N TYR A 73 12.51 -3.81 -8.83
CA TYR A 73 12.31 -2.36 -8.67
C TYR A 73 13.60 -1.54 -8.56
N GLY A 74 14.73 -2.19 -8.28
CA GLY A 74 16.03 -1.51 -8.16
C GLY A 74 16.00 -0.43 -7.09
N VAL A 75 16.41 0.79 -7.45
CA VAL A 75 16.49 1.93 -6.52
C VAL A 75 15.14 2.38 -5.96
N LEU A 76 14.03 2.07 -6.65
CA LEU A 76 12.67 2.44 -6.24
C LEU A 76 12.04 1.43 -5.27
N HIS A 77 12.77 0.38 -4.87
CA HIS A 77 12.24 -0.69 -4.05
C HIS A 77 11.56 -0.17 -2.76
N ASP A 78 12.25 0.69 -2.03
CA ASP A 78 11.76 1.20 -0.75
C ASP A 78 10.61 2.21 -0.91
N GLU A 79 10.69 3.07 -1.93
CA GLU A 79 9.63 4.03 -2.26
C GLU A 79 8.32 3.32 -2.66
N LEU A 80 8.41 2.25 -3.45
CA LEU A 80 7.22 1.51 -3.87
C LEU A 80 6.61 0.69 -2.73
N ILE A 81 7.42 0.13 -1.82
CA ILE A 81 6.90 -0.51 -0.61
C ILE A 81 6.20 0.53 0.27
N GLN A 82 6.81 1.70 0.42
CA GLN A 82 6.23 2.80 1.17
C GLN A 82 4.84 3.19 0.63
N ASP A 83 4.74 3.43 -0.68
CA ASP A 83 3.48 3.79 -1.35
C ASP A 83 2.43 2.69 -1.19
N SER A 84 2.84 1.43 -1.37
CA SER A 84 1.95 0.27 -1.19
C SER A 84 1.45 0.13 0.24
N ILE A 85 2.26 0.44 1.26
CA ILE A 85 1.79 0.45 2.65
C ILE A 85 0.75 1.57 2.82
N VAL A 86 1.08 2.79 2.41
CA VAL A 86 0.20 3.97 2.57
C VAL A 86 -1.17 3.73 1.96
N VAL A 87 -1.24 3.19 0.75
CA VAL A 87 -2.51 2.94 0.04
C VAL A 87 -3.18 1.64 0.51
N GLY A 88 -2.38 0.61 0.79
CA GLY A 88 -2.84 -0.77 1.00
C GLY A 88 -3.31 -1.09 2.42
N ILE A 89 -3.02 -0.26 3.43
CA ILE A 89 -3.55 -0.48 4.78
C ILE A 89 -5.08 -0.36 4.85
N ARG A 90 -5.68 -1.07 5.80
CA ARG A 90 -7.13 -1.06 6.03
C ARG A 90 -7.63 0.22 6.69
N ASP A 91 -6.85 0.80 7.58
CA ASP A 91 -7.21 2.05 8.25
C ASP A 91 -7.12 3.22 7.27
N LYS A 92 -8.28 3.59 6.71
CA LYS A 92 -8.37 4.69 5.74
C LYS A 92 -8.12 6.07 6.37
N ASN A 93 -8.43 6.25 7.65
CA ASN A 93 -8.11 7.50 8.35
C ASN A 93 -6.61 7.65 8.58
N LEU A 94 -5.91 6.54 8.89
CA LEU A 94 -4.46 6.56 8.98
C LEU A 94 -3.81 6.76 7.60
N SER A 95 -4.33 6.09 6.56
CA SER A 95 -3.86 6.26 5.18
C SER A 95 -3.93 7.72 4.75
N GLU A 96 -5.04 8.40 4.99
CA GLU A 96 -5.20 9.84 4.72
C GLU A 96 -4.16 10.68 5.47
N LYS A 97 -3.95 10.42 6.77
CA LYS A 97 -2.96 11.13 7.58
C LYS A 97 -1.52 10.93 7.09
N LEU A 98 -1.19 9.73 6.60
CA LEU A 98 0.13 9.44 6.03
C LEU A 98 0.34 10.22 4.73
N GLN A 99 -0.69 10.36 3.89
CA GLN A 99 -0.63 11.10 2.62
C GLN A 99 -0.48 12.62 2.80
N LEU A 100 -0.86 13.17 3.95
CA LEU A 100 -0.68 14.59 4.27
C LEU A 100 0.77 14.96 4.62
N ASP A 101 1.64 13.98 4.86
CA ASP A 101 3.04 14.18 5.21
C ASP A 101 3.92 14.06 3.96
N ALA A 102 4.32 15.20 3.40
CA ALA A 102 5.07 15.26 2.13
C ALA A 102 6.47 14.66 2.20
N ASP A 103 7.08 14.62 3.40
CA ASP A 103 8.44 14.13 3.62
C ASP A 103 8.43 12.81 4.42
N ILE A 104 7.35 12.05 4.28
CA ILE A 104 7.24 10.75 4.92
C ILE A 104 8.22 9.78 4.28
N THR A 105 8.85 8.94 5.11
CA THR A 105 9.82 7.93 4.68
C THR A 105 9.29 6.54 5.02
N LEU A 106 9.77 5.51 4.31
CA LEU A 106 9.39 4.12 4.57
C LEU A 106 9.46 3.74 6.06
N THR A 107 10.56 4.09 6.74
CA THR A 107 10.73 3.84 8.18
C THR A 107 9.63 4.50 9.01
N LYS A 108 9.33 5.78 8.76
CA LYS A 108 8.26 6.50 9.48
C LYS A 108 6.88 5.90 9.19
N VAL A 109 6.63 5.45 7.96
CA VAL A 109 5.38 4.77 7.61
C VAL A 109 5.23 3.51 8.46
N ILE A 110 6.23 2.63 8.45
CA ILE A 110 6.24 1.37 9.21
C ILE A 110 5.98 1.62 10.70
N GLU A 111 6.72 2.56 11.31
CA GLU A 111 6.55 2.92 12.71
C GLU A 111 5.13 3.40 13.02
N ARG A 112 4.58 4.30 12.18
CA ARG A 112 3.23 4.85 12.39
C ARG A 112 2.14 3.80 12.25
N VAL A 113 2.24 2.89 11.28
CA VAL A 113 1.22 1.85 11.07
C VAL A 113 1.25 0.80 12.18
N GLN A 114 2.43 0.40 12.64
CA GLN A 114 2.58 -0.52 13.77
C GLN A 114 2.09 0.12 15.08
N LEU A 115 2.50 1.36 15.35
CA LEU A 115 2.06 2.08 16.55
C LEU A 115 0.55 2.27 16.55
N SER A 116 -0.06 2.58 15.41
CA SER A 116 -1.51 2.73 15.31
C SER A 116 -2.26 1.43 15.60
N GLU A 117 -1.73 0.27 15.20
CA GLU A 117 -2.32 -1.04 15.52
C GLU A 117 -2.30 -1.26 17.04
N VAL A 118 -1.14 -1.09 17.68
CA VAL A 118 -0.96 -1.23 19.13
C VAL A 118 -1.86 -0.27 19.92
N VAL A 119 -1.93 1.00 19.50
CA VAL A 119 -2.75 2.01 20.18
C VAL A 119 -4.24 1.65 20.11
N LYS A 120 -4.73 1.12 18.98
CA LYS A 120 -6.13 0.69 18.86
C LYS A 120 -6.46 -0.45 19.82
N GLU A 121 -5.62 -1.48 19.87
CA GLU A 121 -5.78 -2.58 20.81
C GLU A 121 -5.77 -2.12 22.27
N GLN A 122 -4.93 -1.12 22.60
CA GLN A 122 -4.89 -0.54 23.93
C GLN A 122 -6.13 0.30 24.24
N GLN A 123 -6.65 1.07 23.28
CA GLN A 123 -7.86 1.88 23.45
C GLN A 123 -9.10 1.02 23.65
N GLU A 124 -9.23 -0.10 22.92
CA GLU A 124 -10.32 -1.07 23.13
C GLU A 124 -10.36 -1.58 24.57
N LYS A 125 -9.19 -1.90 25.15
CA LYS A 125 -9.06 -2.34 26.57
C LYS A 125 -9.41 -1.23 27.58
N LEU A 126 -9.27 0.04 27.22
CA LEU A 126 -9.68 1.16 28.08
C LEU A 126 -11.21 1.34 28.05
N ILE A 127 -11.82 1.22 26.87
CA ILE A 127 -13.27 1.37 26.69
C ILE A 127 -14.05 0.25 27.37
N GLU A 128 -13.57 -1.00 27.29
CA GLU A 128 -14.22 -2.13 27.97
C GLU A 128 -14.30 -1.94 29.50
N LYS A 129 -13.29 -1.30 30.10
CA LYS A 129 -13.23 -1.05 31.54
C LYS A 129 -14.16 0.06 32.02
N ASP A 130 -14.52 1.02 31.17
CA ASP A 130 -15.37 2.16 31.52
C ASP A 130 -16.88 1.88 31.36
N SER A 131 -17.25 0.71 30.80
CA SER A 131 -18.64 0.26 30.73
C SER A 131 -19.23 -0.23 32.07
N GLY A 132 -18.39 -0.32 33.12
CA GLY A 132 -18.81 -0.57 34.49
C GLY A 132 -18.95 0.73 35.28
N SER A 133 -20.18 1.21 35.45
CA SER A 133 -20.60 2.28 36.38
C SER A 133 -20.55 3.74 35.87
N VAL A 134 -21.49 4.08 34.97
CA VAL A 134 -22.03 5.45 34.91
C VAL A 134 -23.23 5.55 35.84
N ASN A 135 -23.02 6.15 37.02
CA ASN A 135 -24.11 6.58 37.90
C ASN A 135 -24.90 7.69 37.20
N ALA A 136 -26.21 7.51 37.08
CA ALA A 136 -27.12 8.48 36.48
C ALA A 136 -27.10 9.80 37.26
N ILE A 137 -26.51 10.86 36.67
CA ILE A 137 -26.70 12.22 37.17
C ILE A 137 -28.04 12.71 36.62
N SER A 138 -29.02 12.81 37.51
CA SER A 138 -30.36 13.32 37.24
C SER A 138 -30.29 14.75 36.65
N PRO A 139 -31.03 15.07 35.56
CA PRO A 139 -31.01 16.39 34.97
C PRO A 139 -31.71 17.38 35.89
N ASN A 140 -30.92 18.15 36.64
CA ASN A 140 -31.45 19.29 37.38
C ASN A 140 -31.76 20.44 36.39
N LYS A 141 -32.91 21.07 36.61
CA LYS A 141 -33.68 21.97 35.72
C LYS A 141 -32.85 23.01 34.94
N PRO A 142 -33.26 23.39 33.72
CA PRO A 142 -32.55 24.41 32.93
C PRO A 142 -32.72 25.81 33.54
N ALA A 143 -31.61 26.43 33.92
CA ALA A 143 -31.53 27.86 34.18
C ALA A 143 -31.66 28.62 32.85
N LYS A 144 -32.59 29.58 32.81
CA LYS A 144 -32.91 30.40 31.64
C LYS A 144 -31.74 31.35 31.32
N PHE A 145 -31.07 31.16 30.19
CA PHE A 145 -30.19 32.18 29.62
C PHE A 145 -31.01 33.21 28.81
N PRO A 146 -30.76 34.52 28.93
CA PRO A 146 -31.47 35.54 28.17
C PRO A 146 -31.11 35.52 26.68
N LYS A 147 -32.14 35.56 25.82
CA LYS A 147 -32.02 35.65 24.36
C LYS A 147 -31.39 36.99 23.94
N GLN A 148 -30.23 36.96 23.28
CA GLN A 148 -29.75 38.08 22.47
C GLN A 148 -30.26 37.94 21.03
N LYS A 149 -30.75 39.05 20.48
CA LYS A 149 -31.44 39.17 19.19
C LYS A 149 -30.45 38.98 18.03
N LEU A 150 -30.78 38.09 17.08
CA LEU A 150 -30.23 38.16 15.73
C LEU A 150 -30.95 39.27 14.97
N SER A 151 -30.20 40.28 14.50
CA SER A 151 -30.67 41.16 13.42
C SER A 151 -30.18 40.61 12.08
N SER A 152 -31.15 40.41 11.20
CA SER A 152 -31.03 40.12 9.78
C SER A 152 -30.25 41.18 9.02
N GLY A 153 -29.44 40.73 8.06
CA GLY A 153 -28.74 41.59 7.10
C GLY A 153 -28.07 40.73 6.05
N GLY A 154 -28.84 40.27 5.07
CA GLY A 154 -28.32 39.54 3.92
C GLY A 154 -27.47 40.43 3.02
N LYS A 155 -26.58 39.79 2.27
CA LYS A 155 -26.26 40.12 0.88
C LYS A 155 -25.54 38.94 0.24
N GLU A 156 -26.19 38.41 -0.78
CA GLU A 156 -25.63 37.46 -1.74
C GLU A 156 -24.39 38.06 -2.40
N THR A 157 -23.33 37.27 -2.50
CA THR A 157 -22.33 37.43 -3.57
C THR A 157 -21.97 36.05 -4.09
N LYS A 158 -22.51 35.78 -5.28
CA LYS A 158 -22.20 34.68 -6.17
C LYS A 158 -20.71 34.74 -6.53
N CYS A 159 -19.94 33.71 -6.22
CA CYS A 159 -18.60 33.54 -6.77
C CYS A 159 -18.60 32.28 -7.65
N GLU A 160 -18.54 32.53 -8.95
CA GLU A 160 -18.55 31.56 -10.02
C GLU A 160 -17.09 31.27 -10.37
N THR A 161 -16.61 30.07 -10.11
CA THR A 161 -15.31 29.59 -10.64
C THR A 161 -15.55 28.34 -11.45
N ARG A 162 -15.78 28.55 -12.76
CA ARG A 162 -15.44 27.58 -13.80
C ARG A 162 -13.92 27.55 -13.94
N PHE A 163 -13.33 26.36 -13.90
CA PHE A 163 -12.16 26.08 -14.73
C PHE A 163 -12.35 24.71 -15.39
N PRO A 164 -12.36 24.65 -16.74
CA PRO A 164 -12.41 23.42 -17.50
C PRO A 164 -11.02 22.78 -17.59
N TYR A 165 -10.96 21.45 -17.50
CA TYR A 165 -9.81 20.68 -17.92
C TYR A 165 -9.87 20.43 -19.44
N GLU A 166 -8.93 21.02 -20.18
CA GLU A 166 -8.42 20.65 -21.51
C GLU A 166 -6.93 21.07 -21.46
N LYS A 167 -5.91 20.31 -21.86
CA LYS A 167 -5.73 19.19 -22.79
C LYS A 167 -4.51 18.39 -22.35
#